data_AF-A0A1Q7GNI5-F1
#
_entry.id   AF-A0A1Q7GNI5-F1
#
_cell.length_a   1.000
_cell.length_b   1.000
_cell.length_c   1.000
_cell.angle_alpha   90.00
_cell.angle_beta   90.00
_cell.angle_gamma   90.00
#
_symmetry.space_group_name_H-M   'P 1'
#
loop_
_entity.id
_entity.type
_entity.pdbx_description
1 polymer ?
#
loop_
_entity_poly.entity_id
_entity_poly.type
_entity_poly.pdbx_seq_one_letter_code
_entity_poly.pdbx_strand_id
1 'polypeptide(L)'
;MRWVIGGWQWSGVMQYQTGRPFTVTSGTDNSLDGIGNDRAKLTGADVNALPTTACSNCVWYVNPAAFATNDLGTFGNVPKGAYYGPSLHGWDMGLSKNFRFNDARYVQFRIEFFNVFNMVNFDIPKTAVNNQSTLGRITGTDPSSGDPRILQFGLKFVF
;
A
#
# COMPACT_ATOMS: atom_id res chain seq x y z
N MET A 1 -4.09 -39.84 23.66
CA MET A 1 -4.74 -39.06 22.58
C MET A 1 -3.72 -38.19 21.85
N ARG A 2 -2.76 -38.80 21.13
CA ARG A 2 -1.66 -38.08 20.44
C ARG A 2 -1.98 -37.71 18.97
N TRP A 3 -3.09 -38.22 18.43
CA TRP A 3 -3.49 -38.12 17.02
C TRP A 3 -4.22 -36.81 16.66
N VAL A 4 -4.88 -36.17 17.63
CA VAL A 4 -5.68 -34.96 17.36
C VAL A 4 -4.80 -33.70 17.37
N ILE A 5 -3.74 -33.67 18.17
CA ILE A 5 -2.92 -32.47 18.42
C ILE A 5 -1.61 -32.46 17.59
N GLY A 6 -1.08 -33.61 17.18
CA GLY A 6 0.15 -33.70 16.38
C GLY A 6 -0.06 -33.58 14.86
N GLY A 7 1.00 -33.23 14.12
CA GLY A 7 1.03 -33.31 12.64
C GLY A 7 0.51 -32.10 11.88
N TRP A 8 0.30 -30.97 12.54
CA TRP A 8 0.05 -29.69 11.88
C TRP A 8 1.34 -29.15 11.25
N GLN A 9 1.24 -28.72 10.01
CA GLN A 9 2.30 -28.01 9.29
C GLN A 9 1.87 -26.55 9.14
N TRP A 10 2.77 -25.64 9.46
CA TRP A 10 2.55 -24.20 9.35
C TRP A 10 3.46 -23.62 8.27
N SER A 11 2.94 -22.65 7.53
CA SER A 11 3.68 -21.81 6.60
C SER A 11 3.25 -20.36 6.79
N GLY A 12 4.15 -19.41 6.62
CA GLY A 12 3.79 -18.00 6.66
C GLY A 12 4.72 -17.15 5.83
N VAL A 13 4.21 -16.05 5.32
CA VAL A 13 4.96 -15.00 4.64
C VAL A 13 4.60 -13.68 5.29
N MET A 14 5.63 -12.91 5.65
CA MET A 14 5.47 -11.55 6.14
C MET A 14 6.16 -10.58 5.19
N GLN A 15 5.53 -9.44 4.97
CA GLN A 15 6.08 -8.35 4.18
C GLN A 15 6.02 -7.07 5.00
N TYR A 16 7.13 -6.33 4.99
CA TYR A 16 7.19 -4.99 5.57
C TYR A 16 8.02 -4.09 4.67
N GLN A 17 7.48 -2.92 4.34
CA GLN A 17 8.13 -1.89 3.55
C GLN A 17 7.89 -0.53 4.19
N THR A 18 8.92 0.31 4.23
CA THR A 18 8.84 1.65 4.84
C THR A 18 7.94 2.62 4.09
N GLY A 19 7.66 2.35 2.82
CA GLY A 19 6.81 3.16 1.95
C GLY A 19 7.46 3.44 0.61
N ARG A 20 6.65 3.66 -0.42
CA ARG A 20 7.15 3.91 -1.79
C ARG A 20 7.51 5.39 -1.95
N PRO A 21 8.62 5.72 -2.63
CA PRO A 21 8.95 7.11 -2.93
C PRO A 21 7.95 7.69 -3.94
N PHE A 22 7.56 8.95 -3.74
CA PHE A 22 6.68 9.70 -4.65
C PHE A 22 7.25 11.10 -4.92
N THR A 23 6.75 11.72 -5.99
CA THR A 23 7.13 13.07 -6.42
C THR A 23 5.88 13.92 -6.58
N VAL A 24 5.90 15.14 -6.05
CA VAL A 24 4.83 16.12 -6.29
C VAL A 24 5.02 16.75 -7.66
N THR A 25 3.98 16.72 -8.48
CA THR A 25 3.99 17.20 -9.87
C THR A 25 3.12 18.45 -10.00
N SER A 26 3.44 19.31 -10.96
CA SER A 26 2.59 20.45 -11.28
C SER A 26 1.23 19.99 -11.82
N GLY A 27 1.22 18.89 -12.56
CA GLY A 27 0.03 18.38 -13.27
C GLY A 27 -0.29 19.15 -14.56
N THR A 28 0.56 20.11 -14.93
CA THR A 28 0.52 20.87 -16.18
C THR A 28 1.89 20.86 -16.84
N ASP A 29 1.93 21.03 -18.16
CA ASP A 29 3.16 21.29 -18.92
C ASP A 29 3.43 22.80 -18.91
N ASN A 30 4.17 23.27 -17.90
CA ASN A 30 4.61 24.66 -17.81
C ASN A 30 6.03 24.83 -18.37
N SER A 31 6.82 23.76 -18.49
CA SER A 31 8.15 23.77 -19.12
C SER A 31 8.09 23.85 -20.64
N LEU A 32 6.93 23.52 -21.23
CA LEU A 32 6.65 23.51 -22.67
C LEU A 32 7.44 22.43 -23.42
N ASP A 33 7.72 21.31 -22.75
CA ASP A 33 8.47 20.18 -23.31
C ASP A 33 7.56 19.13 -23.98
N GLY A 34 6.23 19.28 -23.86
CA GLY A 34 5.24 18.37 -24.42
C GLY A 34 5.03 17.07 -23.63
N ILE A 35 5.66 16.91 -22.46
CA ILE A 35 5.58 15.70 -21.63
C ILE A 35 4.49 15.81 -20.56
N GLY A 36 4.29 17.01 -19.99
CA GLY A 36 3.26 17.25 -18.96
C GLY A 36 3.52 16.58 -17.60
N ASN A 37 4.78 16.17 -17.34
CA ASN A 37 5.22 15.60 -16.07
C ASN A 37 6.13 16.53 -15.27
N ASP A 38 5.90 17.84 -15.40
CA ASP A 38 6.65 18.83 -14.67
C ASP A 38 6.54 18.60 -13.16
N ARG A 39 7.67 18.75 -12.48
CA ARG A 39 7.73 18.71 -11.03
C ARG A 39 7.11 19.99 -10.47
N ALA A 40 6.55 19.90 -9.28
CA ALA A 40 6.06 21.09 -8.57
C ALA A 40 7.20 21.98 -8.08
N LYS A 41 6.86 23.20 -7.68
CA LYS A 41 7.73 24.17 -7.01
C LYS A 41 7.44 24.17 -5.50
N LEU A 42 8.50 24.20 -4.69
CA LEU A 42 8.41 24.40 -3.24
C LEU A 42 8.14 25.88 -2.94
N THR A 43 7.14 26.15 -2.11
CA THR A 43 6.76 27.51 -1.69
C THR A 43 7.59 28.02 -0.51
N GLY A 44 8.26 27.10 0.21
CA GLY A 44 8.97 27.37 1.46
C GLY A 44 8.14 27.07 2.71
N ALA A 45 6.85 26.74 2.57
CA ALA A 45 6.06 26.25 3.71
C ALA A 45 6.50 24.82 4.12
N ASP A 46 6.30 24.49 5.41
CA ASP A 46 6.64 23.16 5.94
C ASP A 46 5.72 22.09 5.33
N VAL A 47 6.33 21.07 4.72
CA VAL A 47 5.66 19.92 4.10
C VAL A 47 4.89 19.08 5.13
N ASN A 48 5.32 19.08 6.39
CA ASN A 48 4.72 18.29 7.46
C ASN A 48 3.66 19.08 8.26
N ALA A 49 3.47 20.37 7.99
CA ALA A 49 2.43 21.19 8.61
C ALA A 49 1.06 20.85 8.01
N LEU A 50 0.52 19.69 8.37
CA LEU A 50 -0.72 19.15 7.82
C LEU A 50 -1.92 20.07 8.14
N PRO A 51 -2.86 20.24 7.19
CA PRO A 51 -4.09 20.98 7.45
C PRO A 51 -4.88 20.36 8.61
N THR A 52 -5.46 21.20 9.46
CA THR A 52 -6.36 20.77 10.56
C THR A 52 -7.79 20.52 10.09
N THR A 53 -8.11 20.91 8.85
CA THR A 53 -9.44 20.74 8.27
C THR A 53 -9.73 19.25 8.08
N ALA A 54 -10.81 18.79 8.71
CA ALA A 54 -11.26 17.42 8.53
C ALA A 54 -11.55 17.11 7.05
N CYS A 55 -11.20 15.90 6.64
CA CYS A 55 -11.52 15.39 5.31
C CYS A 55 -12.42 14.17 5.45
N SER A 56 -13.47 14.09 4.63
CA SER A 56 -14.33 12.91 4.56
C SER A 56 -13.65 11.83 3.72
N ASN A 57 -13.50 10.63 4.27
CA ASN A 57 -12.89 9.46 3.61
C ASN A 57 -11.46 9.70 3.09
N CYS A 58 -10.69 10.55 3.76
CA CYS A 58 -9.30 10.77 3.40
C CYS A 58 -8.43 11.13 4.59
N VAL A 59 -7.11 11.00 4.41
CA VAL A 59 -6.10 11.35 5.40
C VAL A 59 -5.15 12.37 4.78
N TRP A 60 -4.91 13.48 5.48
CA TRP A 60 -3.84 14.40 5.12
C TRP A 60 -2.49 13.75 5.37
N TYR A 61 -1.61 13.79 4.38
CA TYR A 61 -0.30 13.15 4.45
C TYR A 61 0.84 14.12 4.14
N VAL A 62 0.61 15.11 3.28
CA VAL A 62 1.51 16.25 3.09
C VAL A 62 0.72 17.55 3.05
N ASN A 63 1.38 18.64 3.45
CA ASN A 63 0.81 19.97 3.38
C ASN A 63 0.70 20.43 1.91
N PRO A 64 -0.51 20.62 1.37
CA PRO A 64 -0.68 21.09 0.00
C PRO A 64 -0.12 22.51 -0.21
N ALA A 65 -0.04 23.34 0.84
CA ALA A 65 0.49 24.70 0.73
C ALA A 65 2.02 24.76 0.58
N ALA A 66 2.73 23.64 0.81
CA ALA A 66 4.17 23.54 0.57
C ALA A 66 4.53 23.43 -0.93
N PHE A 67 3.52 23.23 -1.78
CA PHE A 67 3.71 22.98 -3.21
C PHE A 67 2.87 23.94 -4.05
N ALA A 68 3.45 24.40 -5.15
CA ALA A 68 2.80 25.22 -6.16
C ALA A 68 3.16 24.69 -7.56
N THR A 69 2.39 25.06 -8.57
CA THR A 69 2.77 24.84 -9.96
C THR A 69 4.07 25.60 -10.24
N ASN A 70 4.94 25.03 -11.09
CA ASN A 70 6.15 25.71 -11.55
C ASN A 70 5.81 26.94 -12.40
N ASP A 71 6.76 27.88 -12.51
CA ASP A 71 6.58 29.07 -13.35
C ASP A 71 6.64 28.67 -14.83
N LEU A 72 5.91 29.37 -15.70
CA LEU A 72 5.92 29.11 -17.15
C LEU A 72 7.34 29.24 -17.73
N GLY A 73 7.74 28.31 -18.58
CA GLY A 73 9.08 28.20 -19.17
C GLY A 73 10.13 27.62 -18.22
N THR A 74 9.75 27.08 -17.06
CA THR A 74 10.69 26.52 -16.07
C THR A 74 10.32 25.10 -15.69
N PHE A 75 11.27 24.35 -15.12
CA PHE A 75 10.96 23.10 -14.41
C PHE A 75 10.81 23.37 -12.91
N GLY A 76 9.97 22.59 -12.23
CA GLY A 76 9.89 22.64 -10.78
C GLY A 76 11.16 22.16 -10.06
N ASN A 77 11.28 22.57 -8.79
CA ASN A 77 12.43 22.31 -7.93
C ASN A 77 12.19 21.20 -6.89
N VAL A 78 11.01 20.60 -6.82
CA VAL A 78 10.77 19.41 -5.99
C VAL A 78 11.68 18.27 -6.47
N PRO A 79 12.51 17.65 -5.61
CA PRO A 79 13.35 16.54 -6.02
C PRO A 79 12.50 15.29 -6.33
N LYS A 80 12.93 14.52 -7.33
CA LYS A 80 12.23 13.29 -7.72
C LYS A 80 12.39 12.23 -6.63
N GLY A 81 11.28 11.67 -6.16
CA GLY A 81 11.27 10.63 -5.12
C GLY A 81 11.67 11.14 -3.73
N ALA A 82 11.57 12.45 -3.47
CA ALA A 82 12.00 13.06 -2.21
C ALA A 82 11.13 12.68 -1.01
N TYR A 83 9.88 12.29 -1.25
CA TYR A 83 8.91 11.98 -0.21
C TYR A 83 8.55 10.50 -0.26
N TYR A 84 8.26 9.93 0.91
CA TYR A 84 7.89 8.52 1.04
C TYR A 84 6.44 8.42 1.50
N GLY A 85 5.68 7.53 0.87
CA GLY A 85 4.31 7.24 1.29
C GLY A 85 4.25 6.40 2.58
N PRO A 86 3.04 6.04 3.02
CA PRO A 86 2.84 5.17 4.18
C PRO A 86 3.55 3.82 4.04
N SER A 87 3.91 3.22 5.17
CA SER A 87 4.47 1.87 5.22
C SER A 87 3.45 0.83 4.76
N LEU A 88 3.92 -0.20 4.07
CA LEU A 88 3.14 -1.37 3.69
C LEU A 88 3.50 -2.55 4.58
N HIS A 89 2.52 -3.25 5.10
CA HIS A 89 2.68 -4.41 5.96
C HIS A 89 1.63 -5.50 5.64
N GLY A 90 2.07 -6.74 5.58
CA GLY A 90 1.23 -7.88 5.20
C GLY A 90 1.68 -9.16 5.89
N TRP A 91 0.71 -9.99 6.26
CA TRP A 91 0.93 -11.26 6.96
C TRP A 91 -0.03 -12.31 6.41
N ASP A 92 0.53 -13.31 5.74
CA ASP A 92 -0.21 -14.45 5.21
C ASP A 92 0.24 -15.73 5.90
N MET A 93 -0.71 -16.58 6.24
CA MET A 93 -0.46 -17.82 6.99
C MET A 93 -1.24 -18.98 6.40
N GLY A 94 -0.59 -20.14 6.35
CA GLY A 94 -1.18 -21.42 5.97
C GLY A 94 -1.00 -22.43 7.08
N LEU A 95 -2.04 -23.23 7.33
CA LEU A 95 -2.03 -24.32 8.28
C LEU A 95 -2.58 -25.56 7.59
N SER A 96 -1.86 -26.68 7.63
CA SER A 96 -2.34 -27.93 7.03
C SER A 96 -2.11 -29.14 7.94
N LYS A 97 -2.91 -30.18 7.73
CA LYS A 97 -2.79 -31.44 8.45
C LYS A 97 -3.18 -32.61 7.55
N ASN A 98 -2.38 -33.67 7.60
CA ASN A 98 -2.63 -34.91 6.86
C ASN A 98 -3.18 -35.98 7.82
N PHE A 99 -4.42 -36.40 7.58
CA PHE A 99 -5.06 -37.55 8.20
C PHE A 99 -4.72 -38.80 7.39
N ARG A 100 -3.68 -39.52 7.80
CA ARG A 100 -3.19 -40.71 7.09
C ARG A 100 -4.00 -41.95 7.49
N PHE A 101 -4.48 -42.69 6.49
CA PHE A 101 -5.06 -44.02 6.68
C PHE A 101 -4.00 -45.12 6.52
N ASN A 102 -3.12 -44.95 5.54
CA ASN A 102 -1.90 -45.75 5.34
C ASN A 102 -0.82 -44.87 4.64
N ASP A 103 0.29 -45.47 4.20
CA ASP A 103 1.40 -44.72 3.60
C ASP A 103 1.08 -44.10 2.24
N ALA A 104 0.09 -44.63 1.51
CA ALA A 104 -0.33 -44.14 0.19
C ALA A 104 -1.60 -43.25 0.25
N ARG A 105 -2.49 -43.50 1.22
CA ARG A 105 -3.83 -42.89 1.29
C ARG A 105 -3.98 -41.97 2.49
N TYR A 106 -4.27 -40.70 2.22
CA TYR A 106 -4.52 -39.70 3.26
C TYR A 106 -5.46 -38.59 2.81
N VAL A 107 -6.13 -37.97 3.78
CA VAL A 107 -6.87 -36.72 3.57
C VAL A 107 -6.03 -35.56 4.09
N GLN A 108 -5.76 -34.57 3.26
CA GLN A 108 -5.15 -33.30 3.65
C GLN A 108 -6.22 -32.24 3.85
N PHE A 109 -6.23 -31.64 5.03
CA PHE A 109 -6.99 -30.44 5.34
C PHE A 109 -6.06 -29.24 5.35
N ARG A 110 -6.45 -28.13 4.72
CA ARG A 110 -5.69 -26.89 4.66
C ARG A 110 -6.58 -25.69 4.99
N ILE A 111 -6.04 -24.77 5.78
CA ILE A 111 -6.60 -23.45 6.04
C ILE A 111 -5.56 -22.42 5.59
N GLU A 112 -5.98 -21.44 4.81
CA GLU A 112 -5.15 -20.31 4.39
C GLU A 112 -5.80 -19.01 4.86
N PHE A 113 -4.98 -18.13 5.41
CA PHE A 113 -5.34 -16.80 5.90
C PHE A 113 -4.50 -15.79 5.12
N PHE A 114 -5.14 -14.98 4.30
CA PHE A 114 -4.52 -13.82 3.66
C PHE A 114 -4.84 -12.58 4.48
N ASN A 115 -3.85 -11.73 4.73
CA ASN A 115 -3.97 -10.57 5.62
C ASN A 115 -4.55 -10.95 7.00
N VAL A 116 -3.82 -11.80 7.72
CA VAL A 116 -4.22 -12.40 9.01
C VAL A 116 -4.73 -11.37 10.01
N PHE A 117 -4.04 -10.22 10.11
CA PHE A 117 -4.37 -9.15 11.04
C PHE A 117 -5.38 -8.13 10.48
N ASN A 118 -5.90 -8.33 9.27
CA ASN A 118 -6.80 -7.40 8.59
C ASN A 118 -6.26 -5.96 8.58
N MET A 119 -4.96 -5.84 8.30
CA MET A 119 -4.25 -4.58 8.25
C MET A 119 -4.62 -3.83 6.96
N VAL A 120 -4.77 -2.51 7.07
CA VAL A 120 -5.08 -1.63 5.94
C VAL A 120 -3.80 -0.92 5.50
N ASN A 121 -3.45 -1.06 4.24
CA ASN A 121 -2.30 -0.39 3.64
C ASN A 121 -2.79 0.76 2.77
N PHE A 122 -2.34 1.97 3.10
CA PHE A 122 -2.75 3.20 2.43
C PHE A 122 -1.91 3.46 1.18
N ASP A 123 -2.55 4.03 0.15
CA ASP A 123 -1.84 4.45 -1.07
C ASP A 123 -0.98 5.70 -0.81
N ILE A 124 -0.18 6.10 -1.80
CA ILE A 124 0.49 7.41 -1.77
C ILE A 124 -0.55 8.55 -1.86
N PRO A 125 -0.25 9.74 -1.32
CA PRO A 125 -1.14 10.89 -1.46
C PRO A 125 -1.29 11.30 -2.93
N LYS A 126 -2.36 12.02 -3.27
CA LYS A 126 -2.45 12.67 -4.58
C LYS A 126 -1.39 13.77 -4.68
N THR A 127 -0.67 13.79 -5.79
CA THR A 127 0.57 14.56 -5.96
C THR A 127 0.48 15.69 -6.98
N ALA A 128 -0.62 15.80 -7.74
CA ALA A 128 -0.76 16.79 -8.80
C ALA A 128 -1.29 18.12 -8.24
N VAL A 129 -0.50 19.19 -8.36
CA VAL A 129 -0.84 20.51 -7.79
C VAL A 129 -2.01 21.17 -8.50
N ASN A 130 -2.19 20.93 -9.80
CA ASN A 130 -3.35 21.41 -10.56
C ASN A 130 -4.70 20.90 -10.00
N ASN A 131 -4.71 19.91 -9.09
CA ASN A 131 -5.89 19.46 -8.36
C ASN A 131 -5.77 19.72 -6.85
N GLN A 132 -5.91 20.98 -6.46
CA GLN A 132 -5.80 21.43 -5.07
C GLN A 132 -6.82 20.78 -4.11
N SER A 133 -7.94 20.29 -4.63
CA SER A 133 -8.97 19.64 -3.81
C SER A 133 -8.53 18.28 -3.25
N THR A 134 -7.56 17.63 -3.91
CA THR A 134 -7.06 16.30 -3.53
C THR A 134 -5.57 16.28 -3.17
N LEU A 135 -4.80 17.29 -3.59
CA LEU A 135 -3.37 17.40 -3.31
C LEU A 135 -3.05 17.12 -1.84
N GLY A 136 -2.09 16.24 -1.61
CA GLY A 136 -1.59 15.89 -0.28
C GLY A 136 -2.50 15.01 0.55
N ARG A 137 -3.63 14.54 -0.02
CA ARG A 137 -4.56 13.62 0.62
C ARG A 137 -4.37 12.20 0.11
N ILE A 138 -4.42 11.23 1.01
CA ILE A 138 -4.61 9.82 0.67
C ILE A 138 -6.11 9.54 0.66
N THR A 139 -6.61 9.04 -0.47
CA THR A 139 -8.05 8.78 -0.69
C THR A 139 -8.36 7.31 -0.95
N GLY A 140 -7.38 6.42 -0.74
CA GLY A 140 -7.51 5.00 -1.08
C GLY A 140 -6.41 4.13 -0.48
N THR A 141 -6.54 2.83 -0.70
CA THR A 141 -5.58 1.81 -0.28
C THR A 141 -4.63 1.47 -1.42
N ASP A 142 -3.42 1.00 -1.07
CA ASP A 142 -2.41 0.63 -2.04
C ASP A 142 -2.88 -0.56 -2.88
N PRO A 143 -2.95 -0.45 -4.23
CA PRO A 143 -3.39 -1.57 -5.07
C PRO A 143 -2.43 -2.78 -5.03
N SER A 144 -1.18 -2.57 -4.60
CA SER A 144 -0.18 -3.63 -4.46
C SER A 144 -0.20 -4.34 -3.11
N SER A 145 -1.01 -3.88 -2.14
CA SER A 145 -1.07 -4.49 -0.82
C SER A 145 -1.93 -5.73 -0.70
N GLY A 146 -2.55 -6.17 -1.80
CA GLY A 146 -3.45 -7.31 -1.83
C GLY A 146 -4.86 -6.99 -1.31
N ASP A 147 -5.65 -8.04 -1.16
CA ASP A 147 -7.05 -7.97 -0.76
C ASP A 147 -7.23 -7.76 0.76
N PRO A 148 -8.43 -7.35 1.21
CA PRO A 148 -8.83 -7.46 2.61
C PRO A 148 -8.69 -8.91 3.12
N ARG A 149 -8.85 -9.13 4.43
CA ARG A 149 -8.67 -10.47 5.00
C ARG A 149 -9.55 -11.53 4.32
N ILE A 150 -8.91 -12.59 3.80
CA ILE A 150 -9.57 -13.74 3.20
C ILE A 150 -9.20 -14.99 3.98
N LEU A 151 -10.20 -15.83 4.28
CA LEU A 151 -10.01 -17.17 4.82
C LEU A 151 -10.44 -18.20 3.78
N GLN A 152 -9.58 -19.17 3.51
CA GLN A 152 -9.85 -20.27 2.59
C GLN A 152 -9.65 -21.61 3.28
N PHE A 153 -10.50 -22.56 2.92
CA PHE A 153 -10.48 -23.92 3.44
C PHE A 153 -10.39 -24.90 2.27
N GLY A 154 -9.52 -25.89 2.39
CA GLY A 154 -9.30 -26.90 1.37
C GLY A 154 -9.30 -28.30 1.97
N LEU A 155 -9.92 -29.24 1.26
CA LEU A 155 -9.86 -30.66 1.57
C LEU A 155 -9.40 -31.42 0.33
N LYS A 156 -8.37 -32.24 0.47
CA LYS A 156 -7.81 -33.04 -0.63
C LYS A 156 -7.67 -34.49 -0.19
N PHE A 157 -8.18 -35.42 -0.99
CA PHE A 157 -7.92 -36.85 -0.81
C PHE A 157 -6.77 -37.27 -1.73
N VAL A 158 -5.80 -38.01 -1.19
CA VAL A 158 -4.65 -38.57 -1.91
C VAL A 158 -4.72 -40.08 -1.81
N PHE A 159 -4.52 -40.76 -2.94
CA PHE A 159 -4.73 -42.21 -3.10
C PHE A 159 -3.57 -42.90 -3.80
#